data_AF-A0A6M0Q3Y9-F1
#
_entry.id   AF-A0A6M0Q3Y9-F1
#
_cell.length_a   1.000
_cell.length_b   1.000
_cell.length_c   1.000
_cell.angle_alpha   90.00
_cell.angle_beta   90.00
_cell.angle_gamma   90.00
#
_symmetry.space_group_name_H-M   'P 1'
#
loop_
_entity.id
_entity.type
_entity.pdbx_description
1 polymer ?
#
loop_
_entity_poly.entity_id
_entity_poly.type
_entity_poly.pdbx_seq_one_letter_code
_entity_poly.pdbx_strand_id
1 'polypeptide(L)' 'MKEIMKKNKRVTLVIIFTILIIAGLLDLKYEGLGYQLLPTTIQSYLNDIL' A
#
# COMPACT_ATOMS: atom_id res chain seq x y z
N MET A 1 -1.39 2.41 33.36
CA MET A 1 -0.58 3.00 32.26
C MET A 1 -0.19 2.01 31.16
N LYS A 2 0.08 0.72 31.45
CA LYS A 2 0.52 -0.28 30.44
C LYS A 2 -0.48 -0.54 29.29
N GLU A 3 -1.79 -0.49 29.56
CA GLU A 3 -2.82 -0.79 28.55
C GLU A 3 -3.09 0.36 27.57
N ILE A 4 -2.80 1.61 27.95
CA ILE A 4 -3.03 2.80 27.10
C ILE A 4 -2.03 2.81 25.92
N MET A 5 -0.77 2.41 26.15
CA MET A 5 0.23 2.22 25.09
C MET A 5 -0.13 1.07 24.14
N LYS A 6 -0.77 0.00 24.64
CA LYS A 6 -1.15 -1.17 23.84
C LYS A 6 -2.32 -0.88 22.90
N LYS A 7 -3.28 -0.06 23.36
CA LYS A 7 -4.46 0.36 22.59
C LYS A 7 -4.09 1.24 21.40
N ASN A 8 -3.16 2.18 21.57
CA ASN A 8 -2.70 3.06 20.49
C ASN A 8 -1.85 2.32 19.44
N LYS A 9 -1.05 1.32 19.85
CA LYS A 9 -0.21 0.56 18.90
C LYS A 9 -1.03 -0.15 17.82
N ARG A 10 -2.23 -0.63 18.17
CA ARG A 10 -3.16 -1.26 17.22
C ARG A 10 -3.70 -0.25 16.21
N VAL A 11 -4.08 0.94 16.68
CA VAL A 11 -4.57 2.04 15.82
C VAL A 11 -3.46 2.53 14.89
N THR A 12 -2.24 2.71 15.41
CA THR A 12 -1.07 3.07 14.59
C THR A 12 -0.78 2.04 13.51
N LEU A 13 -0.85 0.75 13.82
CA LEU A 13 -0.68 -0.31 12.82
C LEU A 13 -1.74 -0.24 11.72
N VAL A 14 -3.00 -0.02 12.07
CA VAL A 14 -4.08 0.15 11.09
C VAL A 14 -3.83 1.36 10.20
N ILE A 15 -3.45 2.50 10.77
CA ILE A 15 -3.15 3.73 10.01
C ILE A 15 -1.99 3.52 9.04
N ILE A 16 -0.89 2.92 9.49
CA ILE A 16 0.26 2.61 8.62
C ILE A 16 -0.16 1.69 7.49
N PHE A 17 -0.94 0.65 7.78
CA PHE A 17 -1.42 -0.28 6.77
C PHE A 17 -2.32 0.41 5.74
N THR A 18 -3.23 1.28 6.18
CA THR A 18 -4.06 2.09 5.28
C THR A 18 -3.22 2.99 4.39
N ILE A 19 -2.21 3.67 4.94
CA ILE A 19 -1.31 4.53 4.16
C ILE A 19 -0.55 3.71 3.12
N LEU A 20 -0.05 2.52 3.48
CA LEU A 20 0.63 1.63 2.53
C LEU A 20 -0.28 1.16 1.40
N ILE A 21 -1.54 0.84 1.69
CA ILE A 21 -2.51 0.47 0.66
C ILE A 21 -2.74 1.64 -0.30
N ILE A 22 -2.97 2.84 0.24
CA ILE A 22 -3.21 4.04 -0.58
C ILE A 22 -1.98 4.34 -1.44
N ALA A 23 -0.78 4.31 -0.85
CA ALA A 23 0.47 4.53 -1.57
C ALA A 23 0.68 3.50 -2.69
N GLY A 24 0.41 2.22 -2.41
CA GLY A 24 0.50 1.17 -3.42
C GLY A 24 -0.49 1.37 -4.56
N LEU A 25 -1.77 1.66 -4.25
CA LEU A 25 -2.78 1.95 -5.27
C LEU A 25 -2.42 3.18 -6.11
N LEU A 26 -1.87 4.22 -5.48
CA LEU A 26 -1.45 5.43 -6.17
C LEU A 26 -0.26 5.16 -7.08
N ASP A 27 0.73 4.40 -6.61
CA ASP A 27 1.90 3.98 -7.38
C ASP A 27 1.48 3.11 -8.59
N LEU A 28 0.52 2.20 -8.42
CA LEU A 28 -0.03 1.41 -9.54
C LEU A 28 -0.77 2.29 -10.57
N LYS A 29 -1.61 3.22 -10.12
CA LYS A 29 -2.43 4.07 -11.01
C LYS A 29 -1.60 5.05 -11.85
N TYR A 30 -0.51 5.58 -11.28
CA TYR A 30 0.32 6.57 -11.94
C TYR A 30 1.62 6.00 -12.52
N GLU A 31 1.67 4.67 -12.73
CA GLU A 31 2.86 3.96 -13.24
C GLU A 31 4.14 4.34 -12.48
N GLY A 32 4.03 4.42 -11.16
CA GLY A 32 5.10 4.82 -10.26
C GLY A 32 6.26 3.82 -10.22
N LEU A 33 7.26 4.13 -9.40
CA LEU A 33 8.51 3.37 -9.36
C LEU A 33 8.28 1.91 -8.98
N GLY A 34 7.34 1.63 -8.08
CA GLY A 34 6.99 0.26 -7.71
C GLY A 34 6.37 -0.49 -8.88
N TYR A 35 5.42 0.13 -9.58
CA TYR A 35 4.79 -0.42 -10.79
C TYR A 35 5.82 -0.72 -11.89
N GLN A 36 6.75 0.21 -12.15
CA GLN A 36 7.80 0.04 -13.16
C GLN A 36 8.80 -1.09 -12.82
N LEU A 37 9.01 -1.35 -11.52
CA LEU A 37 9.82 -2.47 -11.04
C LEU A 37 9.09 -3.82 -11.13
N LEU A 38 7.77 -3.83 -11.34
CA LEU A 38 7.04 -5.07 -11.55
C LEU A 38 7.46 -5.73 -12.87
N PRO A 39 7.41 -7.06 -12.97
CA PRO A 39 7.57 -7.76 -14.23
C PRO A 39 6.55 -7.29 -15.28
N THR A 40 6.96 -7.27 -16.55
CA THR A 40 6.14 -6.82 -17.69
C THR A 40 4.81 -7.59 -17.82
N THR A 41 4.77 -8.87 -17.43
CA THR A 41 3.55 -9.68 -17.38
C THR A 41 2.53 -9.10 -16.39
N ILE A 42 2.99 -8.64 -15.23
CA ILE A 42 2.14 -8.09 -14.17
C ILE A 42 1.70 -6.68 -14.56
N GLN A 43 2.59 -5.87 -15.14
CA GLN A 43 2.24 -4.55 -15.67
C GLN A 43 1.13 -4.66 -16.74
N SER A 44 1.30 -5.55 -17.73
CA SER A 44 0.29 -5.74 -18.78
C SER A 44 -1.06 -6.18 -18.21
N TYR A 45 -1.07 -7.12 -17.26
CA TYR A 45 -2.29 -7.56 -16.59
C TYR A 45 -2.98 -6.43 -15.82
N LEU A 46 -2.20 -5.56 -15.16
CA LEU A 46 -2.73 -4.43 -14.41
C LEU A 46 -3.28 -3.35 -15.34
N ASN A 47 -2.63 -3.06 -16.46
CA ASN A 47 -3.11 -2.12 -17.48
C ASN A 47 -4.41 -2.59 -18.18
N ASP A 48 -4.61 -3.91 -18.27
CA ASP A 48 -5.86 -4.45 -18.80
C ASP A 48 -7.03 -4.31 -17.81
N ILE A 49 -6.75 -4.14 -16.51
CA ILE A 49 -7.76 -4.12 -15.43
C ILE A 49 -8.05 -2.71 -14.90
N LEU A 50 -7.05 -1.83 -14.90
CA LEU A 50 -7.02 -0.55 -14.20
C LEU A 50 -6.95 0.60 -15.20
#